data_AF-A0A6L7GA86-F1
#
_entry.id   AF-A0A6L7GA86-F1
#
_cell.length_a   1.000
_cell.length_b   1.000
_cell.length_c   1.000
_cell.angle_alpha   90.00
_cell.angle_beta   90.00
_cell.angle_gamma   90.00
#
_symmetry.space_group_name_H-M   'P 1'
#
loop_
_entity.id
_entity.type
_entity.pdbx_description
1 polymer ?
#
loop_
_entity_poly.entity_id
_entity_poly.type
_entity_poly.pdbx_seq_one_letter_code
_entity_poly.pdbx_strand_id
1 'polypeptide(L)'
;MSGPQHRTLLNLAVAGSALLALAGGAAFWYAAERGAQAPAPAGTRVTVNATSCTPNEITVPGGTRSFEIVNASDRPIEWEILDGVLVVAERENIAPGFHQIMTVSLSPGDYDITCGLLSNPRGTLHVTPSHEASAAAAEVTLKKFLGPLSEYRVYLVLESRKAVRAAEALRDAIAAGDLEAARSAWEAARIPYRHLEPLAMRLSDLENRIDPNAAYLAGREADPAFTGYHRIEYGLFAQDSLAGLGPLSDQLVQDLGTLSERLKAMTLDPALLVSLPGAMAGQLAQAQIPGGEDAYARNDLPEFAASLAGIGKITGLLRGVLEDVDPALDAEIGTALTRADTALAALKTDGSFPAYDRVSAAQRQDLAQALSGLQASLDKMQPVIGMN
;
A
#
# COMPACT_ATOMS: atom_id res chain seq x y z
N MET A 1 13.19 31.48 80.78
CA MET A 1 14.62 31.88 80.76
C MET A 1 15.23 31.32 79.48
N SER A 2 15.21 32.09 78.39
CA SER A 2 15.76 31.65 77.09
C SER A 2 17.27 31.88 77.11
N GLY A 3 18.03 30.81 77.28
CA GLY A 3 19.48 30.87 77.47
C GLY A 3 20.23 31.38 76.22
N PRO A 4 21.44 31.95 76.41
CA PRO A 4 22.26 32.53 75.34
C PRO A 4 22.58 31.56 74.18
N GLN A 5 22.48 30.25 74.40
CA GLN A 5 22.69 29.22 73.38
C GLN A 5 21.65 29.24 72.23
N HIS A 6 20.40 29.63 72.49
CA HIS A 6 19.36 29.67 71.45
C HIS A 6 19.57 30.81 70.45
N ARG A 7 20.15 31.93 70.87
CA ARG A 7 20.47 33.06 69.97
C ARG A 7 21.60 32.71 69.01
N THR A 8 22.61 31.97 69.47
CA THR A 8 23.74 31.55 68.64
C THR A 8 23.31 30.56 67.56
N LEU A 9 22.45 29.60 67.91
CA LEU A 9 21.88 28.64 66.96
C LEU A 9 20.99 29.32 65.91
N LEU A 10 20.17 30.31 66.31
CA LEU A 10 19.33 31.05 65.38
C LEU A 10 20.18 31.89 64.39
N ASN A 11 21.23 32.55 64.88
CA ASN A 11 22.13 33.34 64.03
C ASN A 11 22.92 32.46 63.05
N LEU A 12 23.35 31.27 63.47
CA LEU A 12 24.00 30.30 62.58
C LEU A 12 23.03 29.75 61.53
N ALA A 13 21.77 29.50 61.89
CA ALA A 13 20.75 29.07 60.93
C ALA A 13 20.47 30.16 59.89
N VAL A 14 20.33 31.43 60.30
CA VAL A 14 20.12 32.56 59.37
C VAL A 14 21.32 32.76 58.44
N ALA A 15 22.54 32.67 58.96
CA ALA A 15 23.75 32.75 58.14
C ALA A 15 23.84 31.58 57.13
N GLY A 16 23.47 30.37 57.55
CA GLY A 16 23.39 29.19 56.67
C GLY A 16 22.36 29.36 55.55
N SER A 17 21.17 29.89 55.86
CA SER A 17 20.13 30.18 54.87
C SER A 17 20.56 31.22 53.84
N ALA A 18 21.25 32.28 54.28
CA ALA A 18 21.77 33.31 53.38
C ALA A 18 22.84 32.76 52.43
N LEU A 19 23.73 31.90 52.92
CA LEU A 19 24.74 31.24 52.09
C LEU A 19 24.10 30.29 51.06
N LEU A 20 23.08 29.53 51.45
CA LEU A 20 22.35 28.64 50.54
C LEU A 20 21.58 29.42 49.46
N ALA A 21 20.97 30.56 49.82
CA ALA A 21 20.29 31.42 48.85
C ALA A 21 21.26 32.03 47.83
N LEU A 22 22.44 32.48 48.27
CA LEU A 22 23.49 32.99 47.38
C LEU A 22 24.07 31.88 46.48
N ALA A 23 24.30 30.69 47.03
CA ALA A 23 24.76 29.54 46.24
C ALA A 23 23.71 29.10 45.22
N GLY A 24 22.42 29.09 45.60
CA GLY A 24 21.31 28.80 44.69
C GLY A 24 21.17 29.85 43.58
N GLY A 25 21.31 31.14 43.91
CA GLY A 25 21.32 32.23 42.94
C GLY A 25 22.50 32.15 41.97
N ALA A 26 23.69 31.84 42.47
CA ALA A 26 24.89 31.65 41.64
C ALA A 26 24.77 30.41 40.74
N ALA A 27 24.24 29.30 41.26
CA ALA A 27 23.99 28.08 40.47
C ALA A 27 22.91 28.32 39.40
N PHE A 28 21.85 29.06 39.72
CA PHE A 28 20.82 29.44 38.76
C PHE A 28 21.36 30.39 37.68
N TRP A 29 22.12 31.42 38.07
CA TRP A 29 22.76 32.34 37.11
C TRP A 29 23.74 31.60 36.18
N TYR A 30 24.56 30.71 36.74
CA TYR A 30 25.49 29.87 35.97
C TYR A 30 24.77 28.88 35.05
N ALA A 31 23.66 28.28 35.50
CA ALA A 31 22.83 27.40 34.69
C ALA A 31 22.06 28.17 33.61
N ALA A 32 21.65 29.41 33.87
CA ALA A 32 20.99 30.28 32.90
C ALA A 32 21.97 30.76 31.80
N GLU A 33 23.22 31.08 32.15
CA GLU A 33 24.26 31.42 31.16
C GLU A 33 24.70 30.21 30.32
N ARG A 34 24.75 29.00 30.91
CA ARG A 34 25.12 27.77 30.17
C ARG A 34 23.97 27.07 29.46
N GLY A 35 22.74 27.25 29.93
CA GLY A 35 21.53 26.70 29.30
C GLY A 35 21.12 27.42 28.01
N ALA A 36 21.78 28.54 27.69
CA ALA A 36 21.50 29.33 26.50
C ALA A 36 22.11 28.79 25.19
N GLN A 37 22.85 27.67 25.20
CA GLN A 37 23.47 27.15 23.98
C GLN A 37 23.44 25.61 23.89
N ALA A 38 22.26 25.06 23.63
CA ALA A 38 22.24 24.07 22.56
C ALA A 38 22.35 24.88 21.26
N PRO A 39 23.34 24.62 20.37
CA PRO A 39 23.35 25.28 19.08
C PRO A 39 22.07 24.86 18.37
N ALA A 40 21.11 25.79 18.23
CA ALA A 40 20.05 25.62 17.26
C ALA A 40 20.71 25.30 15.92
N PRO A 41 20.22 24.33 15.13
CA PRO A 41 20.76 24.09 13.80
C PRO A 41 20.83 25.45 13.09
N ALA A 42 21.98 25.77 12.50
CA ALA A 42 22.21 27.05 11.85
C ALA A 42 21.13 27.27 10.77
N GLY A 43 20.05 27.96 11.16
CA GLY A 43 18.92 28.21 10.30
C GLY A 43 19.28 29.24 9.26
N THR A 44 18.62 29.19 8.10
CA THR A 44 18.78 30.23 7.09
C THR A 44 18.23 31.53 7.66
N ARG A 45 19.11 32.51 7.90
CA ARG A 45 18.72 33.82 8.42
C ARG A 45 18.07 34.65 7.30
N VAL A 46 16.90 35.18 7.59
CA VAL A 46 16.14 36.09 6.72
C VAL A 46 15.92 37.39 7.46
N THR A 47 16.49 38.48 6.97
CA THR A 47 16.31 39.81 7.56
C THR A 47 15.27 40.57 6.77
N VAL A 48 14.19 40.99 7.41
CA VAL A 48 13.09 41.73 6.78
C VAL A 48 13.20 43.20 7.18
N ASN A 49 13.30 44.08 6.19
CA ASN A 49 13.28 45.53 6.38
C ASN A 49 11.93 46.12 5.94
N ALA A 50 11.81 47.45 5.89
CA ALA A 50 10.56 48.12 5.55
C ALA A 50 9.99 47.79 4.15
N THR A 51 10.84 47.34 3.22
CA THR A 51 10.49 47.18 1.79
C THR A 51 10.80 45.81 1.19
N SER A 52 11.66 45.01 1.82
CA SER A 52 12.12 43.72 1.27
C SER A 52 12.65 42.78 2.37
N CYS A 53 12.96 41.55 1.98
CA CYS A 53 13.73 40.61 2.80
C CYS A 53 15.08 40.30 2.17
N THR A 54 16.06 39.94 3.00
CA THR A 54 17.43 39.60 2.58
C THR A 54 17.87 38.33 3.28
N PRO A 55 18.24 37.28 2.54
CA PRO A 55 18.06 37.14 1.09
C PRO A 55 16.57 37.13 0.68
N ASN A 56 16.26 37.58 -0.54
CA ASN A 56 14.94 37.44 -1.15
C ASN A 56 14.83 36.23 -2.10
N GLU A 57 15.95 35.53 -2.32
CA GLU A 57 16.01 34.27 -3.06
C GLU A 57 16.83 33.29 -2.20
N ILE A 58 16.23 32.16 -1.85
CA ILE A 58 16.81 31.19 -0.92
C ILE A 58 16.84 29.82 -1.58
N THR A 59 17.96 29.12 -1.47
CA THR A 59 18.05 27.71 -1.89
C THR A 59 18.41 26.82 -0.70
N VAL A 60 17.59 25.80 -0.44
CA VAL A 60 17.83 24.80 0.62
C VAL A 60 17.53 23.40 0.12
N PRO A 61 18.14 22.34 0.66
CA PRO A 61 17.71 20.97 0.36
C PRO A 61 16.32 20.70 0.97
N GLY A 62 15.51 19.82 0.37
CA GLY A 62 14.24 19.38 0.96
C GLY A 62 14.43 18.58 2.26
N GLY A 63 13.44 18.56 3.13
CA GLY A 63 13.50 18.02 4.49
C GLY A 63 13.29 19.09 5.56
N THR A 64 13.63 18.79 6.81
CA THR A 64 13.41 19.69 7.96
C THR A 64 14.39 20.86 7.91
N ARG A 65 13.90 22.07 7.68
CA ARG A 65 14.68 23.31 7.63
C ARG A 65 14.22 24.29 8.68
N SER A 66 15.18 25.03 9.21
CA SER A 66 14.93 26.12 10.14
C SER A 66 15.29 27.45 9.48
N PHE A 67 14.44 28.44 9.67
CA PHE A 67 14.65 29.82 9.25
C PHE A 67 14.68 30.71 10.49
N GLU A 68 15.62 31.65 10.54
CA GLU A 68 15.68 32.68 11.56
C GLU A 68 15.21 34.00 10.95
N ILE A 69 14.00 34.43 11.29
CA ILE A 69 13.37 35.62 10.73
C ILE A 69 13.69 36.78 11.67
N VAL A 70 14.43 37.77 11.17
CA VAL A 70 14.84 38.95 11.93
C VAL A 70 14.09 40.17 11.43
N ASN A 71 13.38 40.87 12.32
CA ASN A 71 12.70 42.11 11.98
C ASN A 71 13.63 43.32 12.15
N ALA A 72 14.11 43.85 11.02
CA ALA A 72 14.89 45.08 10.92
C ALA A 72 14.07 46.28 10.42
N SER A 73 12.74 46.19 10.48
CA SER A 73 11.81 47.28 10.18
C SER A 73 11.36 48.01 11.46
N ASP A 74 10.56 49.05 11.29
CA ASP A 74 9.96 49.85 12.37
C ASP A 74 8.52 49.41 12.73
N ARG A 75 8.01 48.34 12.12
CA ARG A 75 6.66 47.79 12.35
C ARG A 75 6.69 46.29 12.63
N PRO A 76 5.66 45.71 13.28
CA PRO A 76 5.50 44.26 13.31
C PRO A 76 5.40 43.69 11.89
N ILE A 77 5.99 42.52 11.69
CA ILE A 77 6.02 41.83 10.38
C ILE A 77 5.54 40.38 10.51
N GLU A 78 5.22 39.78 9.37
CA GLU A 78 5.01 38.34 9.19
C GLU A 78 5.94 37.78 8.10
N TRP A 79 6.31 36.52 8.21
CA TRP A 79 7.08 35.81 7.19
C TRP A 79 6.48 34.44 6.96
N GLU A 80 6.08 34.19 5.72
CA GLU A 80 5.33 33.00 5.31
C GLU A 80 6.04 32.33 4.14
N ILE A 81 5.93 31.00 4.07
CA ILE A 81 6.25 30.19 2.90
C ILE A 81 4.94 29.79 2.24
N LEU A 82 4.81 30.05 0.94
CA LEU A 82 3.58 29.86 0.18
C LEU A 82 3.79 28.87 -0.96
N ASP A 83 2.81 27.99 -1.15
CA ASP A 83 2.65 27.13 -2.33
C ASP A 83 1.35 27.52 -3.04
N GLY A 84 1.44 28.41 -4.02
CA GLY A 84 0.30 29.07 -4.64
C GLY A 84 -0.52 29.90 -3.64
N VAL A 85 -1.66 29.36 -3.21
CA VAL A 85 -2.56 29.99 -2.22
C VAL A 85 -2.45 29.36 -0.83
N LEU A 86 -1.68 28.29 -0.68
CA LEU A 86 -1.51 27.57 0.58
C LEU A 86 -0.37 28.19 1.40
N VAL A 87 -0.63 28.50 2.67
CA VAL A 87 0.42 28.83 3.65
C VAL A 87 1.04 27.54 4.17
N VAL A 88 2.29 27.27 3.78
CA VAL A 88 3.03 26.06 4.17
C VAL A 88 3.54 26.18 5.60
N ALA A 89 4.05 27.37 5.98
CA ALA A 89 4.46 27.70 7.34
C ALA A 89 4.56 29.22 7.51
N GLU A 90 4.30 29.71 8.73
CA GLU A 90 4.32 31.15 9.02
C GLU A 90 4.89 31.49 10.40
N ARG A 91 5.40 32.73 10.51
CA ARG A 91 5.62 33.44 11.78
C ARG A 91 5.09 34.86 11.67
N GLU A 92 4.11 35.18 12.51
CA GLU A 92 3.43 36.46 12.55
C GLU A 92 3.85 37.32 13.76
N ASN A 93 3.47 38.61 13.72
CA ASN A 93 3.61 39.55 14.84
C ASN A 93 5.04 39.68 15.39
N ILE A 94 6.06 39.55 14.53
CA ILE A 94 7.46 39.71 14.94
C ILE A 94 7.70 41.21 15.15
N ALA A 95 7.85 41.64 16.40
CA ALA A 95 8.05 43.06 16.74
C ALA A 95 9.39 43.63 16.22
N PRO A 96 9.50 44.96 16.01
CA PRO A 96 10.76 45.61 15.62
C PRO A 96 11.94 45.24 16.52
N GLY A 97 13.05 44.81 15.92
CA GLY A 97 14.27 44.41 16.63
C GLY A 97 14.24 42.99 17.23
N PHE A 98 13.14 42.24 17.09
CA PHE A 98 13.05 40.84 17.51
C PHE A 98 13.36 39.89 16.36
N HIS A 99 13.68 38.64 16.72
CA HIS A 99 13.80 37.54 15.79
C HIS A 99 12.96 36.35 16.26
N GLN A 100 12.50 35.54 15.32
CA GLN A 100 11.82 34.27 15.59
C GLN A 100 12.41 33.16 14.74
N ILE A 101 12.39 31.94 15.28
CA ILE A 101 12.79 30.74 14.55
C ILE A 101 11.54 29.99 14.10
N MET A 102 11.52 29.61 12.82
CA MET A 102 10.54 28.70 12.25
C MET A 102 11.24 27.43 11.82
N THR A 103 10.67 26.26 12.13
CA THR A 103 11.13 24.97 11.61
C THR A 103 10.00 24.34 10.82
N VAL A 104 10.30 23.88 9.61
CA VAL A 104 9.33 23.38 8.64
C VAL A 104 9.95 22.23 7.85
N SER A 105 9.17 21.21 7.50
CA SER A 105 9.60 20.16 6.56
C SER A 105 9.18 20.56 5.15
N LEU A 106 10.14 20.70 4.23
CA LEU A 106 9.91 21.17 2.87
C LEU A 106 10.09 20.05 1.85
N SER A 107 9.13 19.89 0.95
CA SER A 107 9.28 19.04 -0.24
C SER A 107 10.11 19.77 -1.31
N PRO A 108 10.82 19.07 -2.21
CA PRO A 108 11.47 19.71 -3.35
C PRO A 108 10.47 20.44 -4.23
N GLY A 109 10.81 21.66 -4.66
CA GLY A 109 9.91 22.53 -5.41
C GLY A 109 10.26 24.01 -5.24
N ASP A 110 9.50 24.86 -5.92
CA ASP A 110 9.65 26.31 -5.85
C ASP A 110 8.48 26.90 -5.08
N TYR A 111 8.81 27.72 -4.08
CA TYR A 111 7.85 28.36 -3.18
C TYR A 111 8.00 29.88 -3.24
N ASP A 112 6.90 30.58 -3.00
CA ASP A 112 6.91 32.02 -2.73
C ASP A 112 7.22 32.25 -1.25
N ILE A 113 7.93 33.33 -0.91
CA ILE A 113 8.07 33.79 0.48
C ILE A 113 7.56 35.23 0.63
N THR A 114 6.82 35.52 1.69
CA THR A 114 6.46 36.90 2.00
C THR A 114 7.63 37.61 2.66
N CYS A 115 7.86 38.89 2.33
CA CYS A 115 8.93 39.68 2.93
C CYS A 115 8.37 40.69 3.93
N GLY A 116 7.60 40.25 4.93
CA GLY A 116 7.03 41.15 5.94
C GLY A 116 5.64 41.63 5.58
N LEU A 117 5.54 42.87 5.13
CA LEU A 117 4.25 43.51 4.87
C LEU A 117 3.66 43.03 3.54
N LEU A 118 2.33 42.88 3.49
CA LEU A 118 1.56 42.50 2.29
C LEU A 118 1.91 43.30 1.02
N SER A 119 2.40 44.54 1.16
CA SER A 119 2.80 45.40 0.04
C SER A 119 4.21 45.11 -0.51
N ASN A 120 5.02 44.34 0.20
CA ASN A 120 6.39 44.06 -0.20
C ASN A 120 6.41 43.01 -1.32
N PRO A 121 7.34 43.12 -2.29
CA PRO A 121 7.51 42.07 -3.29
C PRO A 121 7.86 40.75 -2.61
N ARG A 122 7.28 39.66 -3.11
CA ARG A 122 7.59 38.31 -2.66
C ARG A 122 9.01 37.92 -3.08
N GLY A 123 9.65 37.11 -2.24
CA GLY A 123 10.86 36.40 -2.59
C GLY A 123 10.56 34.98 -3.09
N THR A 124 11.62 34.24 -3.41
CA THR A 124 11.53 32.85 -3.88
C THR A 124 12.34 31.93 -2.98
N LEU A 125 11.80 30.74 -2.72
CA LEU A 125 12.47 29.66 -2.01
C LEU A 125 12.54 28.43 -2.93
N HIS A 126 13.74 28.12 -3.38
CA HIS A 126 14.07 26.94 -4.18
C HIS A 126 14.46 25.77 -3.27
N VAL A 127 13.67 24.71 -3.27
CA VAL A 127 13.92 23.52 -2.46
C VAL A 127 14.45 22.40 -3.36
N THR A 128 15.71 22.03 -3.19
CA THR A 128 16.35 21.00 -4.03
C THR A 128 16.03 19.59 -3.55
N PRO A 129 16.11 18.57 -4.41
CA PRO A 129 16.05 17.17 -3.97
C PRO A 129 17.08 16.86 -2.87
N SER A 130 16.72 15.98 -1.94
CA SER A 130 17.62 15.51 -0.88
C SER A 130 17.23 14.09 -0.44
N HIS A 131 18.18 13.37 0.16
CA HIS A 131 17.91 12.03 0.73
C HIS A 131 16.88 12.08 1.87
N GLU A 132 16.89 13.14 2.69
CA GLU A 132 15.92 13.32 3.78
C GLU A 132 14.50 13.48 3.23
N ALA A 133 14.33 14.31 2.20
CA ALA A 133 13.04 14.48 1.53
C ALA A 133 12.56 13.19 0.87
N SER A 134 13.45 12.46 0.18
CA SER A 134 13.13 11.17 -0.42
C SER A 134 12.72 10.13 0.63
N ALA A 135 13.41 10.07 1.77
CA ALA A 135 13.07 9.14 2.86
C ALA A 135 11.72 9.47 3.50
N ALA A 136 11.44 10.76 3.74
CA ALA A 136 10.15 11.20 4.27
C ALA A 136 9.00 10.92 3.30
N ALA A 137 9.20 11.17 2.00
CA ALA A 137 8.22 10.84 0.96
C ALA A 137 7.97 9.33 0.90
N ALA A 138 9.01 8.50 0.95
CA ALA A 138 8.88 7.05 0.97
C ALA A 138 8.13 6.54 2.21
N GLU A 139 8.37 7.11 3.40
CA GLU A 139 7.63 6.75 4.62
C GLU A 139 6.13 7.09 4.50
N VAL A 140 5.81 8.27 3.98
CA VAL A 140 4.42 8.67 3.71
C VAL A 140 3.77 7.71 2.72
N THR A 141 4.47 7.36 1.63
CA THR A 141 4.00 6.37 0.65
C THR A 141 3.74 5.00 1.29
N LEU A 142 4.65 4.50 2.14
CA LEU A 142 4.44 3.23 2.86
C LEU A 142 3.23 3.29 3.80
N LYS A 143 2.98 4.41 4.48
CA LYS A 143 1.78 4.59 5.32
C LYS A 143 0.50 4.52 4.50
N LYS A 144 0.50 4.97 3.24
CA LYS A 144 -0.66 4.84 2.33
C LYS A 144 -1.04 3.38 2.05
N PHE A 145 -0.14 2.42 2.25
CA PHE A 145 -0.44 0.99 2.10
C PHE A 145 -1.15 0.35 3.30
N LEU A 146 -1.23 1.02 4.47
CA LEU A 146 -1.85 0.43 5.67
C LEU A 146 -3.33 0.06 5.43
N GLY A 147 -4.08 0.96 4.76
CA GLY A 147 -5.47 0.73 4.36
C GLY A 147 -5.60 -0.42 3.36
N PRO A 148 -4.98 -0.33 2.18
CA PRO A 148 -4.93 -1.40 1.17
C PRO A 148 -4.56 -2.78 1.72
N LEU A 149 -3.50 -2.88 2.52
CA LEU A 149 -3.07 -4.16 3.11
C LEU A 149 -4.10 -4.72 4.08
N SER A 150 -4.72 -3.86 4.90
CA SER A 150 -5.77 -4.28 5.83
C SER A 150 -7.03 -4.73 5.09
N GLU A 151 -7.43 -4.02 4.04
CA GLU A 151 -8.59 -4.36 3.25
C GLU A 151 -8.37 -5.65 2.45
N TYR A 152 -7.18 -5.84 1.87
CA TYR A 152 -6.85 -7.08 1.17
C TYR A 152 -6.80 -8.27 2.12
N ARG A 153 -6.30 -8.09 3.36
CA ARG A 153 -6.38 -9.13 4.41
C ARG A 153 -7.82 -9.56 4.66
N VAL A 154 -8.74 -8.61 4.81
CA VAL A 154 -10.16 -8.92 5.03
C VAL A 154 -10.74 -9.65 3.82
N TYR A 155 -10.44 -9.17 2.60
CA TYR A 155 -10.84 -9.83 1.36
C TYR A 155 -10.39 -11.30 1.32
N LEU A 156 -9.11 -11.57 1.59
CA LEU A 156 -8.56 -12.94 1.61
C LEU A 156 -9.28 -13.83 2.62
N VAL A 157 -9.56 -13.32 3.83
CA VAL A 157 -10.28 -14.09 4.86
C VAL A 157 -11.73 -14.39 4.44
N LEU A 158 -12.39 -13.47 3.76
CA LEU A 158 -13.76 -13.66 3.29
C LEU A 158 -13.82 -14.64 2.12
N GLU A 159 -12.93 -14.48 1.14
CA GLU A 159 -12.85 -15.37 -0.03
C GLU A 159 -12.36 -16.77 0.36
N SER A 160 -11.41 -16.92 1.29
CA SER A 160 -10.98 -18.23 1.79
C SER A 160 -12.11 -19.00 2.46
N ARG A 161 -12.93 -18.31 3.25
CA ARG A 161 -14.15 -18.90 3.84
C ARG A 161 -15.19 -19.28 2.80
N LYS A 162 -15.31 -18.50 1.71
CA LYS A 162 -16.20 -18.86 0.59
C LYS A 162 -15.68 -20.10 -0.13
N ALA A 163 -14.37 -20.17 -0.39
CA ALA A 163 -13.74 -21.32 -1.04
C ALA A 163 -13.95 -22.62 -0.25
N VAL A 164 -13.69 -22.59 1.07
CA VAL A 164 -13.94 -23.76 1.94
C VAL A 164 -15.40 -24.18 1.89
N ARG A 165 -16.36 -23.25 2.05
CA ARG A 165 -17.79 -23.58 2.00
C ARG A 165 -18.23 -24.14 0.64
N ALA A 166 -17.68 -23.61 -0.45
CA ALA A 166 -18.03 -24.09 -1.77
C ALA A 166 -17.47 -25.50 -2.04
N ALA A 167 -16.27 -25.79 -1.53
CA ALA A 167 -15.72 -27.15 -1.56
C ALA A 167 -16.48 -28.13 -0.66
N GLU A 168 -16.98 -27.68 0.50
CA GLU A 168 -17.88 -28.48 1.35
C GLU A 168 -19.18 -28.82 0.60
N ALA A 169 -19.77 -27.85 -0.10
CA ALA A 169 -20.96 -28.09 -0.92
C ALA A 169 -20.69 -29.09 -2.06
N LEU A 170 -19.52 -29.00 -2.71
CA LEU A 170 -19.09 -29.99 -3.71
C LEU A 170 -18.93 -31.39 -3.10
N ARG A 171 -18.25 -31.51 -1.95
CA ARG A 171 -18.12 -32.78 -1.22
C ARG A 171 -19.50 -33.37 -0.90
N ASP A 172 -20.40 -32.54 -0.39
CA ASP A 172 -21.74 -32.99 0.02
C ASP A 172 -22.58 -33.46 -1.19
N ALA A 173 -22.48 -32.78 -2.34
CA ALA A 173 -23.11 -33.22 -3.58
C ALA A 173 -22.55 -34.56 -4.09
N ILE A 174 -21.23 -34.77 -4.03
CA ILE A 174 -20.59 -36.04 -4.36
C ILE A 174 -21.07 -37.16 -3.41
N ALA A 175 -21.12 -36.87 -2.10
CA ALA A 175 -21.56 -37.83 -1.09
C ALA A 175 -23.05 -38.21 -1.23
N ALA A 176 -23.88 -37.29 -1.73
CA ALA A 176 -25.29 -37.53 -2.03
C ALA A 176 -25.53 -38.42 -3.26
N GLY A 177 -24.49 -38.68 -4.07
CA GLY A 177 -24.62 -39.50 -5.28
C GLY A 177 -25.26 -38.78 -6.48
N ASP A 178 -25.38 -37.44 -6.42
CA ASP A 178 -25.99 -36.63 -7.47
C ASP A 178 -24.91 -36.04 -8.40
N LEU A 179 -24.74 -36.64 -9.57
CA LEU A 179 -23.71 -36.24 -10.53
C LEU A 179 -23.92 -34.83 -11.09
N GLU A 180 -25.16 -34.44 -11.39
CA GLU A 180 -25.47 -33.12 -11.95
C GLU A 180 -25.31 -32.01 -10.91
N ALA A 181 -25.75 -32.28 -9.67
CA ALA A 181 -25.49 -31.38 -8.56
C ALA A 181 -23.98 -31.24 -8.28
N ALA A 182 -23.22 -32.34 -8.37
CA ALA A 182 -21.77 -32.30 -8.18
C ALA A 182 -21.05 -31.49 -9.28
N ARG A 183 -21.46 -31.60 -10.55
CA ARG A 183 -20.94 -30.75 -11.65
C ARG A 183 -21.18 -29.27 -11.39
N SER A 184 -22.42 -28.91 -11.06
CA SER A 184 -22.79 -27.52 -10.76
C SER A 184 -22.03 -26.99 -9.53
N ALA A 185 -21.87 -27.82 -8.49
CA ALA A 185 -21.12 -27.46 -7.30
C ALA A 185 -19.61 -27.34 -7.58
N TRP A 186 -19.07 -28.13 -8.51
CA TRP A 186 -17.67 -28.03 -8.93
C TRP A 186 -17.42 -26.67 -9.58
N GLU A 187 -18.22 -26.30 -10.59
CA GLU A 187 -18.11 -25.00 -11.27
C GLU A 187 -18.20 -23.84 -10.26
N ALA A 188 -19.15 -23.91 -9.32
CA ALA A 188 -19.30 -22.90 -8.28
C ALA A 188 -18.13 -22.85 -7.29
N ALA A 189 -17.51 -24.00 -6.99
CA ALA A 189 -16.40 -24.10 -6.05
C ALA A 189 -15.08 -23.53 -6.59
N ARG A 190 -14.95 -23.41 -7.90
CA ARG A 190 -13.78 -22.81 -8.57
C ARG A 190 -13.71 -21.30 -8.38
N ILE A 191 -14.84 -20.61 -8.49
CA ILE A 191 -14.92 -19.14 -8.47
C ILE A 191 -14.20 -18.48 -7.27
N PRO A 192 -14.50 -18.82 -6.00
CA PRO A 192 -13.81 -18.22 -4.86
C PRO A 192 -12.34 -18.65 -4.76
N TYR A 193 -11.94 -19.78 -5.34
CA TYR A 193 -10.53 -20.17 -5.40
C TYR A 193 -9.74 -19.26 -6.36
N ARG A 194 -10.30 -18.96 -7.53
CA ARG A 194 -9.70 -18.03 -8.51
C ARG A 194 -9.46 -16.62 -7.96
N HIS A 195 -10.29 -16.16 -7.02
CA HIS A 195 -10.03 -14.90 -6.28
C HIS A 195 -8.77 -14.93 -5.38
N LEU A 196 -8.40 -16.12 -4.89
CA LEU A 196 -7.27 -16.34 -3.97
C LEU A 196 -5.99 -16.76 -4.69
N GLU A 197 -6.12 -17.22 -5.93
CA GLU A 197 -5.05 -17.75 -6.76
C GLU A 197 -3.77 -16.89 -6.79
N PRO A 198 -3.82 -15.53 -6.84
CA PRO A 198 -2.62 -14.70 -6.84
C PRO A 198 -1.65 -15.00 -5.68
N LEU A 199 -2.17 -15.39 -4.52
CA LEU A 199 -1.36 -15.81 -3.38
C LEU A 199 -1.28 -17.33 -3.23
N ALA A 200 -2.29 -18.08 -3.67
CA ALA A 200 -2.29 -19.54 -3.58
C ALA A 200 -1.15 -20.14 -4.43
N MET A 201 -0.87 -19.61 -5.62
CA MET A 201 0.24 -20.05 -6.48
C MET A 201 1.62 -19.92 -5.83
N ARG A 202 1.76 -19.02 -4.84
CA ARG A 202 3.02 -18.85 -4.09
C ARG A 202 3.21 -19.93 -3.02
N LEU A 203 2.16 -20.68 -2.71
CA LEU A 203 2.15 -21.80 -1.77
C LEU A 203 2.17 -23.11 -2.58
N SER A 204 3.26 -23.33 -3.32
CA SER A 204 3.40 -24.44 -4.28
C SER A 204 3.02 -25.82 -3.74
N ASP A 205 3.24 -26.09 -2.45
CA ASP A 205 2.87 -27.37 -1.83
C ASP A 205 1.35 -27.56 -1.74
N LEU A 206 0.59 -26.48 -1.53
CA LEU A 206 -0.87 -26.48 -1.53
C LEU A 206 -1.41 -26.43 -2.96
N GLU A 207 -0.81 -25.59 -3.81
CA GLU A 207 -1.26 -25.45 -5.19
C GLU A 207 -1.19 -26.80 -5.94
N ASN A 208 -0.07 -27.52 -5.80
CA ASN A 208 0.09 -28.83 -6.43
C ASN A 208 -0.88 -29.91 -5.88
N ARG A 209 -1.61 -29.65 -4.79
CA ARG A 209 -2.65 -30.55 -4.27
C ARG A 209 -4.06 -30.09 -4.62
N ILE A 210 -4.28 -28.77 -4.65
CA ILE A 210 -5.57 -28.14 -4.89
C ILE A 210 -5.87 -28.06 -6.38
N ASP A 211 -4.92 -27.64 -7.20
CA ASP A 211 -5.13 -27.36 -8.63
C ASP A 211 -4.07 -27.94 -9.59
N PRO A 212 -3.61 -29.20 -9.42
CA PRO A 212 -2.64 -29.78 -10.35
C PRO A 212 -3.28 -30.02 -11.72
N ASN A 213 -2.69 -29.45 -12.77
CA ASN A 213 -3.09 -29.74 -14.15
C ASN A 213 -2.48 -31.08 -14.61
N ALA A 214 -3.31 -32.01 -15.06
CA ALA A 214 -2.88 -33.33 -15.54
C ALA A 214 -1.85 -33.24 -16.68
N ALA A 215 -1.92 -32.21 -17.54
CA ALA A 215 -0.98 -32.03 -18.65
C ALA A 215 0.47 -31.79 -18.19
N TYR A 216 0.68 -31.34 -16.95
CA TYR A 216 2.00 -31.06 -16.38
C TYR A 216 2.55 -32.23 -15.55
N LEU A 217 1.75 -33.28 -15.33
CA LEU A 217 2.15 -34.46 -14.58
C LEU A 217 2.67 -35.56 -15.51
N ALA A 218 3.72 -36.27 -15.08
CA ALA A 218 4.35 -37.32 -15.90
C ALA A 218 3.39 -38.48 -16.20
N GLY A 219 2.60 -38.88 -15.20
CA GLY A 219 1.56 -39.92 -15.35
C GLY A 219 0.23 -39.40 -15.88
N ARG A 220 0.08 -38.09 -16.12
CA ARG A 220 -1.19 -37.41 -16.44
C ARG A 220 -2.32 -37.83 -15.48
N GLU A 221 -3.47 -38.25 -15.99
CA GLU A 221 -4.61 -38.67 -15.17
C GLU A 221 -4.34 -39.91 -14.30
N ALA A 222 -3.29 -40.69 -14.62
CA ALA A 222 -2.85 -41.83 -13.83
C ALA A 222 -1.77 -41.48 -12.79
N ASP A 223 -1.32 -40.23 -12.75
CA ASP A 223 -0.31 -39.78 -11.79
C ASP A 223 -0.91 -39.73 -10.37
N PRO A 224 -0.25 -40.28 -9.34
CA PRO A 224 -0.73 -40.19 -7.97
C PRO A 224 -0.81 -38.75 -7.43
N ALA A 225 -0.08 -37.80 -8.04
CA ALA A 225 -0.19 -36.37 -7.71
C ALA A 225 -1.40 -35.70 -8.38
N PHE A 226 -2.14 -36.38 -9.25
CA PHE A 226 -3.35 -35.83 -9.85
C PHE A 226 -4.51 -35.87 -8.84
N THR A 227 -4.61 -34.80 -8.05
CA THR A 227 -5.62 -34.61 -6.99
C THR A 227 -6.42 -33.33 -7.22
N GLY A 228 -7.16 -32.89 -6.20
CA GLY A 228 -7.78 -31.57 -6.20
C GLY A 228 -8.91 -31.37 -7.22
N TYR A 229 -9.10 -30.12 -7.63
CA TYR A 229 -10.19 -29.71 -8.51
C TYR A 229 -10.18 -30.45 -9.84
N HIS A 230 -9.06 -30.48 -10.56
CA HIS A 230 -8.99 -31.11 -11.89
C HIS A 230 -9.14 -32.64 -11.84
N ARG A 231 -8.71 -33.31 -10.76
CA ARG A 231 -8.99 -34.74 -10.61
C ARG A 231 -10.48 -35.04 -10.40
N ILE A 232 -11.15 -34.18 -9.64
CA ILE A 232 -12.60 -34.25 -9.45
C ILE A 232 -13.31 -33.93 -10.77
N GLU A 233 -12.89 -32.88 -11.47
CA GLU A 233 -13.37 -32.49 -12.80
C GLU A 233 -13.32 -33.68 -13.78
N TYR A 234 -12.17 -34.37 -13.85
CA TYR A 234 -12.00 -35.54 -14.71
C TYR A 234 -13.04 -36.63 -14.41
N GLY A 235 -13.28 -36.93 -13.14
CA GLY A 235 -14.30 -37.91 -12.75
C GLY A 235 -15.72 -37.46 -13.13
N LEU A 236 -16.05 -36.20 -12.85
CA LEU A 236 -17.38 -35.65 -13.08
C LEU A 236 -17.72 -35.48 -14.56
N PHE A 237 -16.80 -34.95 -15.37
CA PHE A 237 -17.09 -34.49 -16.73
C PHE A 237 -16.56 -35.42 -17.83
N ALA A 238 -15.46 -36.13 -17.59
CA ALA A 238 -14.91 -37.06 -18.59
C ALA A 238 -15.31 -38.52 -18.35
N GLN A 239 -15.51 -38.92 -17.08
CA GLN A 239 -15.86 -40.30 -16.72
C GLN A 239 -17.34 -40.49 -16.39
N ASP A 240 -18.12 -39.40 -16.32
CA ASP A 240 -19.53 -39.43 -15.91
C ASP A 240 -19.75 -40.20 -14.59
N SER A 241 -18.83 -40.07 -13.62
CA SER A 241 -18.78 -40.94 -12.43
C SER A 241 -18.39 -40.22 -11.14
N LEU A 242 -19.04 -40.63 -10.05
CA LEU A 242 -18.67 -40.24 -8.68
C LEU A 242 -17.74 -41.24 -8.00
N ALA A 243 -17.38 -42.34 -8.67
CA ALA A 243 -16.58 -43.40 -8.09
C ALA A 243 -15.20 -42.89 -7.65
N GLY A 244 -14.90 -43.05 -6.35
CA GLY A 244 -13.63 -42.65 -5.76
C GLY A 244 -13.46 -41.14 -5.53
N LEU A 245 -14.47 -40.31 -5.83
CA LEU A 245 -14.36 -38.85 -5.66
C LEU A 245 -14.54 -38.39 -4.21
N GLY A 246 -15.18 -39.19 -3.35
CA GLY A 246 -15.41 -38.84 -1.93
C GLY A 246 -14.12 -38.50 -1.16
N PRO A 247 -13.12 -39.39 -1.12
CA PRO A 247 -11.85 -39.08 -0.46
C PRO A 247 -11.10 -37.88 -1.06
N LEU A 248 -11.25 -37.63 -2.37
CA LEU A 248 -10.63 -36.49 -3.04
C LEU A 248 -11.30 -35.16 -2.65
N SER A 249 -12.63 -35.13 -2.55
CA SER A 249 -13.36 -33.94 -2.12
C SER A 249 -13.16 -33.65 -0.63
N ASP A 250 -13.04 -34.67 0.21
CA ASP A 250 -12.62 -34.52 1.61
C ASP A 250 -11.23 -33.87 1.73
N GLN A 251 -10.27 -34.36 0.95
CA GLN A 251 -8.91 -33.82 0.92
C GLN A 251 -8.89 -32.36 0.43
N LEU A 252 -9.67 -32.04 -0.61
CA LEU A 252 -9.79 -30.67 -1.12
C LEU A 252 -10.29 -29.69 -0.05
N VAL A 253 -11.30 -30.07 0.74
CA VAL A 253 -11.80 -29.24 1.86
C VAL A 253 -10.70 -28.99 2.90
N GLN A 254 -9.91 -30.02 3.24
CA GLN A 254 -8.80 -29.90 4.19
C GLN A 254 -7.67 -29.00 3.66
N ASP A 255 -7.32 -29.13 2.39
CA ASP A 255 -6.30 -28.31 1.76
C ASP A 255 -6.72 -26.85 1.66
N LEU A 256 -7.98 -26.57 1.31
CA LEU A 256 -8.52 -25.19 1.33
C LEU A 256 -8.61 -24.62 2.76
N GLY A 257 -8.89 -25.45 3.76
CA GLY A 257 -8.79 -25.06 5.17
C GLY A 257 -7.36 -24.66 5.55
N THR A 258 -6.38 -25.45 5.11
CA THR A 258 -4.96 -25.14 5.32
C THR A 258 -4.53 -23.88 4.58
N LEU A 259 -4.97 -23.70 3.33
CA LEU A 259 -4.76 -22.48 2.55
C LEU A 259 -5.32 -21.26 3.29
N SER A 260 -6.55 -21.35 3.81
CA SER A 260 -7.18 -20.29 4.57
C SER A 260 -6.34 -19.86 5.79
N GLU A 261 -5.84 -20.82 6.58
CA GLU A 261 -4.98 -20.50 7.74
C GLU A 261 -3.64 -19.90 7.32
N ARG A 262 -3.01 -20.40 6.24
CA ARG A 262 -1.74 -19.84 5.75
C ARG A 262 -1.91 -18.43 5.18
N LEU A 263 -2.98 -18.16 4.41
CA LEU A 263 -3.29 -16.83 3.90
C LEU A 263 -3.56 -15.84 5.04
N LYS A 264 -4.27 -16.28 6.08
CA LYS A 264 -4.52 -15.48 7.28
C LYS A 264 -3.23 -15.11 8.00
N ALA A 265 -2.26 -16.03 8.08
CA ALA A 265 -0.97 -15.83 8.74
C ALA A 265 0.10 -15.15 7.85
N MET A 266 -0.11 -15.09 6.54
CA MET A 266 0.89 -14.59 5.59
C MET A 266 1.24 -13.13 5.84
N THR A 267 2.51 -12.77 5.86
CA THR A 267 2.91 -11.36 5.86
C THR A 267 2.60 -10.76 4.49
N LEU A 268 1.80 -9.70 4.48
CA LEU A 268 1.53 -8.91 3.28
C LEU A 268 2.35 -7.63 3.41
N ASP A 269 3.25 -7.40 2.47
CA ASP A 269 4.01 -6.17 2.37
C ASP A 269 3.60 -5.38 1.11
N PRO A 270 3.91 -4.07 1.06
CA PRO A 270 3.58 -3.22 -0.08
C PRO A 270 4.15 -3.71 -1.43
N ALA A 271 5.37 -4.26 -1.45
CA ALA A 271 6.02 -4.70 -2.67
C ALA A 271 5.32 -5.92 -3.27
N LEU A 272 4.96 -6.89 -2.40
CA LEU A 272 4.12 -8.01 -2.79
C LEU A 272 2.79 -7.51 -3.36
N LEU A 273 2.08 -6.63 -2.64
CA LEU A 273 0.78 -6.14 -3.07
C LEU A 273 0.83 -5.48 -4.46
N VAL A 274 1.86 -4.69 -4.75
CA VAL A 274 2.05 -4.04 -6.06
C VAL A 274 2.40 -5.03 -7.17
N SER A 275 3.21 -6.06 -6.89
CA SER A 275 3.61 -7.03 -7.92
C SER A 275 2.51 -8.02 -8.31
N LEU A 276 1.58 -8.34 -7.39
CA LEU A 276 0.61 -9.43 -7.56
C LEU A 276 -0.31 -9.28 -8.79
N PRO A 277 -0.92 -8.11 -9.06
CA PRO A 277 -1.89 -7.98 -10.16
C PRO A 277 -1.24 -8.17 -11.53
N GLY A 278 -0.06 -7.57 -11.74
CA GLY A 278 0.70 -7.68 -12.99
C GLY A 278 1.14 -9.13 -13.24
N ALA A 279 1.70 -9.77 -12.21
CA ALA A 279 2.10 -11.18 -12.28
C ALA A 279 0.93 -12.11 -12.63
N MET A 280 -0.25 -11.92 -12.02
CA MET A 280 -1.42 -12.73 -12.32
C MET A 280 -1.98 -12.44 -13.72
N ALA A 281 -2.07 -11.16 -14.14
CA ALA A 281 -2.49 -10.82 -15.50
C ALA A 281 -1.57 -11.47 -16.57
N GLY A 282 -0.26 -11.46 -16.32
CA GLY A 282 0.73 -12.13 -17.16
C GLY A 282 0.57 -13.65 -17.20
N GLN A 283 0.33 -14.27 -16.04
CA GLN A 283 0.09 -15.71 -15.97
C GLN A 283 -1.15 -16.13 -16.76
N LEU A 284 -2.27 -15.42 -16.61
CA LEU A 284 -3.48 -15.67 -17.41
C LEU A 284 -3.17 -15.57 -18.90
N ALA A 285 -2.52 -14.47 -19.31
CA ALA A 285 -2.25 -14.19 -20.72
C ALA A 285 -1.32 -15.20 -21.39
N GLN A 286 -0.27 -15.65 -20.68
CA GLN A 286 0.80 -16.44 -21.26
C GLN A 286 0.57 -17.95 -21.13
N ALA A 287 -0.04 -18.40 -20.03
CA ALA A 287 -0.16 -19.82 -19.72
C ALA A 287 -1.61 -20.32 -19.84
N GLN A 288 -2.56 -19.66 -19.19
CA GLN A 288 -3.89 -20.23 -18.97
C GLN A 288 -4.84 -20.00 -20.16
N ILE A 289 -4.91 -18.77 -20.70
CA ILE A 289 -5.79 -18.46 -21.85
C ILE A 289 -5.38 -19.17 -23.14
N PRO A 290 -4.10 -19.30 -23.52
CA PRO A 290 -3.79 -20.01 -24.76
C PRO A 290 -4.27 -21.47 -24.77
N GLY A 291 -4.11 -22.17 -23.64
CA GLY A 291 -4.39 -23.60 -23.50
C GLY A 291 -5.80 -23.94 -23.02
N GLY A 292 -6.40 -23.08 -22.18
CA GLY A 292 -7.44 -23.49 -21.24
C GLY A 292 -6.85 -24.33 -20.10
N GLU A 293 -7.51 -24.31 -18.95
CA GLU A 293 -7.19 -25.11 -17.77
C GLU A 293 -8.19 -26.25 -17.57
N ASP A 294 -9.47 -26.00 -17.88
CA ASP A 294 -10.56 -26.96 -17.64
C ASP A 294 -10.68 -27.93 -18.82
N ALA A 295 -9.79 -28.92 -18.85
CA ALA A 295 -9.66 -29.87 -19.94
C ALA A 295 -10.91 -30.75 -20.16
N TYR A 296 -11.83 -30.81 -19.20
CA TYR A 296 -13.01 -31.69 -19.26
C TYR A 296 -14.31 -30.90 -19.14
N ALA A 297 -14.42 -29.95 -18.19
CA ALA A 297 -15.60 -29.13 -17.97
C ALA A 297 -15.76 -27.99 -18.98
N ARG A 298 -14.65 -27.50 -19.56
CA ARG A 298 -14.64 -26.36 -20.49
C ARG A 298 -15.22 -25.07 -19.89
N ASN A 299 -15.07 -24.88 -18.58
CA ASN A 299 -15.65 -23.81 -17.77
C ASN A 299 -14.70 -22.61 -17.57
N ASP A 300 -13.70 -22.46 -18.44
CA ASP A 300 -12.59 -21.53 -18.24
C ASP A 300 -13.04 -20.05 -18.20
N LEU A 301 -14.08 -19.66 -18.94
CA LEU A 301 -14.49 -18.25 -19.05
C LEU A 301 -15.05 -17.66 -17.75
N PRO A 302 -15.98 -18.33 -17.03
CA PRO A 302 -16.32 -17.96 -15.66
C PRO A 302 -15.13 -17.86 -14.71
N GLU A 303 -14.15 -18.76 -14.82
CA GLU A 303 -12.94 -18.73 -13.99
C GLU A 303 -12.03 -17.55 -14.32
N PHE A 304 -11.82 -17.24 -15.61
CA PHE A 304 -11.09 -16.04 -16.02
C PHE A 304 -11.79 -14.76 -15.58
N ALA A 305 -13.12 -14.74 -15.56
CA ALA A 305 -13.88 -13.61 -15.00
C ALA A 305 -13.64 -13.45 -13.50
N ALA A 306 -13.57 -14.55 -12.76
CA ALA A 306 -13.23 -14.54 -11.34
C ALA A 306 -11.78 -14.08 -11.12
N SER A 307 -10.81 -14.62 -11.87
CA SER A 307 -9.40 -14.19 -11.78
C SER A 307 -9.25 -12.70 -12.08
N LEU A 308 -9.92 -12.18 -13.13
CA LEU A 308 -9.92 -10.76 -13.47
C LEU A 308 -10.58 -9.89 -12.39
N ALA A 309 -11.64 -10.37 -11.74
CA ALA A 309 -12.23 -9.69 -10.59
C ALA A 309 -11.26 -9.64 -9.39
N GLY A 310 -10.49 -10.71 -9.16
CA GLY A 310 -9.43 -10.75 -8.15
C GLY A 310 -8.29 -9.76 -8.44
N ILE A 311 -7.81 -9.71 -9.69
CA ILE A 311 -6.85 -8.70 -10.17
C ILE A 311 -7.43 -7.30 -9.97
N GLY A 312 -8.68 -7.07 -10.37
CA GLY A 312 -9.38 -5.81 -10.24
C GLY A 312 -9.52 -5.35 -8.79
N LYS A 313 -9.75 -6.28 -7.84
CA LYS A 313 -9.80 -5.97 -6.41
C LYS A 313 -8.49 -5.37 -5.92
N ILE A 314 -7.35 -6.02 -6.20
CA ILE A 314 -6.04 -5.54 -5.75
C ILE A 314 -5.68 -4.25 -6.48
N THR A 315 -5.89 -4.20 -7.80
CA THR A 315 -5.68 -3.02 -8.63
C THR A 315 -6.44 -1.82 -8.05
N GLY A 316 -7.72 -1.97 -7.69
CA GLY A 316 -8.52 -0.90 -7.10
C GLY A 316 -7.94 -0.35 -5.78
N LEU A 317 -7.40 -1.22 -4.92
CA LEU A 317 -6.73 -0.79 -3.69
C LEU A 317 -5.46 0.01 -3.98
N LEU A 318 -4.68 -0.43 -4.96
CA LEU A 318 -3.44 0.21 -5.35
C LEU A 318 -3.65 1.54 -6.07
N ARG A 319 -4.70 1.65 -6.87
CA ARG A 319 -5.11 2.89 -7.55
C ARG A 319 -5.38 4.03 -6.55
N GLY A 320 -5.99 3.71 -5.40
CA GLY A 320 -6.16 4.69 -4.31
C GLY A 320 -4.85 5.17 -3.68
N VAL A 321 -3.75 4.41 -3.79
CA VAL A 321 -2.41 4.88 -3.41
C VAL A 321 -1.79 5.72 -4.52
N LEU A 322 -2.03 5.32 -5.77
CA LEU A 322 -1.40 5.87 -6.96
C LEU A 322 -1.98 7.22 -7.39
N GLU A 323 -3.27 7.49 -7.15
CA GLU A 323 -3.95 8.70 -7.60
C GLU A 323 -3.22 10.00 -7.21
N ASP A 324 -2.68 10.07 -5.99
CA ASP A 324 -1.90 11.23 -5.52
C ASP A 324 -0.43 11.23 -5.97
N VAL A 325 0.09 10.07 -6.40
CA VAL A 325 1.51 9.86 -6.69
C VAL A 325 1.79 10.02 -8.18
N ASP A 326 0.98 9.40 -9.03
CA ASP A 326 1.05 9.49 -10.49
C ASP A 326 -0.37 9.31 -11.09
N PRO A 327 -1.13 10.42 -11.22
CA PRO A 327 -2.49 10.39 -11.78
C PRO A 327 -2.53 9.90 -13.24
N ALA A 328 -1.46 10.09 -14.00
CA ALA A 328 -1.40 9.67 -15.39
C ALA A 328 -1.29 8.14 -15.48
N LEU A 329 -0.44 7.54 -14.64
CA LEU A 329 -0.35 6.09 -14.54
C LEU A 329 -1.64 5.46 -13.99
N ASP A 330 -2.32 6.10 -13.02
CA ASP A 330 -3.63 5.64 -12.55
C ASP A 330 -4.65 5.54 -13.69
N ALA A 331 -4.75 6.58 -14.52
CA ALA A 331 -5.64 6.61 -15.68
C ALA A 331 -5.27 5.53 -16.72
N GLU A 332 -3.97 5.30 -16.94
CA GLU A 332 -3.49 4.24 -17.83
C GLU A 332 -3.94 2.85 -17.35
N ILE A 333 -3.73 2.55 -16.07
CA ILE A 333 -4.13 1.27 -15.45
C ILE A 333 -5.65 1.10 -15.50
N GLY A 334 -6.43 2.13 -15.18
CA GLY A 334 -7.89 2.07 -15.27
C GLY A 334 -8.39 1.76 -16.69
N THR A 335 -7.72 2.33 -17.70
CA THR A 335 -8.01 2.06 -19.11
C THR A 335 -7.65 0.63 -19.49
N ALA A 336 -6.51 0.14 -19.05
CA ALA A 336 -6.05 -1.22 -19.34
C ALA A 336 -6.95 -2.28 -18.69
N LEU A 337 -7.39 -2.06 -17.45
CA LEU A 337 -8.33 -2.95 -16.74
C LEU A 337 -9.67 -3.01 -17.48
N THR A 338 -10.23 -1.84 -17.84
CA THR A 338 -11.48 -1.75 -18.62
C THR A 338 -11.37 -2.49 -19.95
N ARG A 339 -10.20 -2.44 -20.61
CA ARG A 339 -9.95 -3.15 -21.86
C ARG A 339 -9.98 -4.67 -21.65
N ALA A 340 -9.35 -5.17 -20.60
CA ALA A 340 -9.39 -6.60 -20.25
C ALA A 340 -10.82 -7.07 -19.94
N ASP A 341 -11.58 -6.30 -19.14
CA ASP A 341 -12.98 -6.61 -18.83
C ASP A 341 -13.85 -6.64 -20.10
N THR A 342 -13.65 -5.67 -20.98
CA THR A 342 -14.38 -5.58 -22.25
C THR A 342 -14.04 -6.74 -23.18
N ALA A 343 -12.76 -7.10 -23.29
CA ALA A 343 -12.31 -8.22 -24.12
C ALA A 343 -12.90 -9.54 -23.63
N LEU A 344 -12.94 -9.78 -22.32
CA LEU A 344 -13.56 -10.96 -21.74
C LEU A 344 -15.08 -10.96 -21.95
N ALA A 345 -15.75 -9.83 -21.67
CA ALA A 345 -17.19 -9.71 -21.86
C ALA A 345 -17.63 -9.95 -23.31
N ALA A 346 -16.80 -9.57 -24.29
CA ALA A 346 -17.05 -9.80 -25.71
C ALA A 346 -17.05 -11.28 -26.12
N LEU A 347 -16.55 -12.19 -25.26
CA LEU A 347 -16.61 -13.64 -25.49
C LEU A 347 -17.97 -14.25 -25.17
N LYS A 348 -18.89 -13.49 -24.54
CA LYS A 348 -20.24 -13.98 -24.27
C LYS A 348 -21.04 -14.14 -25.56
N THR A 349 -21.82 -15.22 -25.62
CA THR A 349 -22.83 -15.48 -26.65
C THR A 349 -24.19 -15.55 -25.97
N ASP A 350 -25.18 -14.81 -26.50
CA ASP A 350 -26.53 -14.72 -25.94
C ASP A 350 -26.58 -14.38 -24.44
N GLY A 351 -25.64 -13.54 -23.97
CA GLY A 351 -25.55 -13.09 -22.58
C GLY A 351 -24.85 -14.07 -21.63
N SER A 352 -24.40 -15.24 -22.11
CA SER A 352 -23.71 -16.27 -21.33
C SER A 352 -22.32 -16.58 -21.89
N PHE A 353 -21.44 -17.15 -21.08
CA PHE A 353 -20.15 -17.63 -21.58
C PHE A 353 -20.34 -19.00 -22.26
N PRO A 354 -19.90 -19.17 -23.51
CA PRO A 354 -19.90 -20.49 -24.14
C PRO A 354 -18.81 -21.38 -23.52
N ALA A 355 -18.90 -22.70 -23.74
CA ALA A 355 -17.82 -23.63 -23.45
C ALA A 355 -16.51 -23.19 -24.13
N TYR A 356 -15.38 -23.37 -23.46
CA TYR A 356 -14.13 -22.77 -23.89
C TYR A 356 -13.62 -23.26 -25.25
N ASP A 357 -13.96 -24.49 -25.64
CA ASP A 357 -13.66 -25.07 -26.95
C ASP A 357 -14.37 -24.36 -28.12
N ARG A 358 -15.39 -23.54 -27.83
CA ARG A 358 -16.08 -22.67 -28.80
C ARG A 358 -15.42 -21.31 -28.98
N VAL A 359 -14.48 -20.94 -28.11
CA VAL A 359 -13.71 -19.69 -28.23
C VAL A 359 -12.59 -19.90 -29.22
N SER A 360 -12.61 -19.14 -30.32
CA SER A 360 -11.60 -19.26 -31.38
C SER A 360 -10.21 -18.84 -30.90
N ALA A 361 -9.16 -19.36 -31.54
CA ALA A 361 -7.78 -18.98 -31.22
C ALA A 361 -7.52 -17.47 -31.32
N ALA A 362 -8.16 -16.78 -32.30
CA ALA A 362 -8.07 -15.33 -32.42
C ALA A 362 -8.69 -14.60 -31.23
N GLN A 363 -9.88 -15.02 -30.78
CA GLN A 363 -10.52 -14.46 -29.58
C GLN A 363 -9.70 -14.69 -28.31
N ARG A 364 -9.09 -15.88 -28.17
CA ARG A 364 -8.18 -16.17 -27.05
C ARG A 364 -6.96 -15.26 -27.10
N GLN A 365 -6.39 -15.06 -28.28
CA GLN A 365 -5.25 -14.15 -28.49
C GLN A 365 -5.61 -12.70 -28.15
N ASP A 366 -6.79 -12.22 -28.54
CA ASP A 366 -7.24 -10.86 -28.24
C ASP A 366 -7.38 -10.64 -26.72
N LEU A 367 -7.96 -11.61 -25.99
CA LEU A 367 -8.06 -11.56 -24.53
C LEU A 367 -6.67 -11.61 -23.88
N ALA A 368 -5.79 -12.50 -24.33
CA ALA A 368 -4.42 -12.60 -23.83
C ALA A 368 -3.63 -11.29 -24.07
N GLN A 369 -3.82 -10.64 -25.22
CA GLN A 369 -3.20 -9.35 -25.52
C GLN A 369 -3.72 -8.24 -24.62
N ALA A 370 -5.03 -8.20 -24.34
CA ALA A 370 -5.61 -7.24 -23.41
C ALA A 370 -5.03 -7.38 -22.00
N LEU A 371 -4.88 -8.62 -21.51
CA LEU A 371 -4.25 -8.90 -20.21
C LEU A 371 -2.74 -8.64 -20.19
N SER A 372 -2.03 -8.89 -21.29
CA SER A 372 -0.62 -8.50 -21.43
C SER A 372 -0.45 -6.99 -21.37
N GLY A 373 -1.39 -6.23 -21.96
CA GLY A 373 -1.44 -4.78 -21.84
C GLY A 373 -1.70 -4.32 -20.40
N LEU A 374 -2.62 -4.98 -19.69
CA LEU A 374 -2.87 -4.74 -18.27
C LEU A 374 -1.63 -5.01 -17.42
N GLN A 375 -0.95 -6.14 -17.63
CA GLN A 375 0.33 -6.45 -16.99
C GLN A 375 1.33 -5.32 -17.22
N ALA A 376 1.55 -4.91 -18.47
CA ALA A 376 2.54 -3.88 -18.81
C ALA A 376 2.27 -2.52 -18.13
N SER A 377 1.00 -2.16 -17.94
CA SER A 377 0.63 -0.94 -17.19
C SER A 377 0.84 -1.11 -15.68
N LEU A 378 0.50 -2.27 -15.11
CA LEU A 378 0.68 -2.56 -13.68
C LEU A 378 2.16 -2.64 -13.28
N ASP A 379 3.02 -3.20 -14.14
CA ASP A 379 4.46 -3.34 -13.86
C ASP A 379 5.18 -1.97 -13.75
N LYS A 380 4.57 -0.89 -14.27
CA LYS A 380 5.08 0.48 -14.11
C LYS A 380 4.86 1.05 -12.70
N MET A 381 4.02 0.45 -11.86
CA MET A 381 3.73 0.97 -10.53
C MET A 381 4.93 0.87 -9.58
N GLN A 382 5.70 -0.22 -9.68
CA GLN A 382 6.81 -0.50 -8.78
C GLN A 382 7.87 0.63 -8.72
N PRO A 383 8.40 1.13 -9.84
CA PRO A 383 9.37 2.24 -9.81
C PRO A 383 8.75 3.57 -9.35
N VAL A 384 7.46 3.79 -9.58
CA VAL A 384 6.75 5.04 -9.20
C VAL A 384 6.52 5.12 -7.69
N ILE A 385 6.18 3.99 -7.08
CA ILE A 385 5.88 3.93 -5.64
C ILE A 385 7.17 3.85 -4.78
N GLY A 386 8.34 3.82 -5.43
CA GLY A 386 9.64 3.83 -4.75
C GLY A 386 9.99 2.50 -4.07
N MET A 387 9.45 1.39 -4.58
CA MET A 387 9.70 0.04 -4.07
C MET A 387 10.69 -0.69 -4.97
N ASN A 388 11.98 -0.39 -4.79
CA ASN A 388 13.06 -1.09 -5.48
C ASN A 388 13.47 -2.39 -4.79
#